data_AF-A0A094PL01-F1
#
_entry.id   AF-A0A094PL01-F1
#
_cell.length_a   1.000
_cell.length_b   1.000
_cell.length_c   1.000
_cell.angle_alpha   90.00
_cell.angle_beta   90.00
_cell.angle_gamma   90.00
#
_symmetry.space_group_name_H-M   'P 1'
#
loop_
_entity.id
_entity.type
_entity.pdbx_description
1 polymer ?
#
loop_
_entity_poly.entity_id
_entity_poly.type
_entity_poly.pdbx_seq_one_letter_code
_entity_poly.pdbx_strand_id
1 'polypeptide(L)'
;MEILHKKVPGKSVEVRIPPYAAIQIITGTSHKRGTPPATIEITPRVWIELAIGEISWEKALEDGLVLASGLRADLSPYLPLVTGL
;
A
#
# COMPACT_ATOMS: atom_id res chain seq x y z
N MET A 1 -5.19 6.27 -4.81
CA MET A 1 -5.79 4.92 -4.74
C MET A 1 -6.04 4.30 -6.10
N GLU A 2 -6.87 4.93 -6.95
CA GLU A 2 -7.19 4.37 -8.29
C GLU A 2 -5.96 4.11 -9.18
N ILE A 3 -4.97 5.02 -9.18
CA ILE A 3 -3.71 4.84 -9.93
C ILE A 3 -2.99 3.56 -9.48
N LEU A 4 -2.84 3.35 -8.17
CA LEU A 4 -2.20 2.16 -7.61
C LEU A 4 -2.99 0.89 -7.99
N HIS A 5 -4.32 0.91 -7.85
CA HIS A 5 -5.17 -0.23 -8.15
C HIS A 5 -5.06 -0.66 -9.63
N LYS A 6 -5.02 0.31 -10.54
CA LYS A 6 -4.82 0.05 -11.98
C LYS A 6 -3.41 -0.46 -12.31
N LYS A 7 -2.38 0.07 -11.64
CA LYS A 7 -0.97 -0.31 -11.88
C LYS A 7 -0.65 -1.71 -11.32
N VAL A 8 -1.30 -2.10 -10.22
CA VAL A 8 -0.97 -3.33 -9.47
C VAL A 8 -2.25 -4.12 -9.12
N PRO A 9 -3.03 -4.59 -10.12
CA PRO A 9 -4.28 -5.28 -9.83
C PRO A 9 -4.06 -6.58 -9.04
N GLY A 10 -4.97 -6.91 -8.13
CA GLY A 10 -4.88 -8.14 -7.35
C GLY A 10 -5.78 -8.19 -6.13
N LYS A 11 -5.62 -9.25 -5.34
CA LYS A 11 -6.46 -9.55 -4.16
C LYS A 11 -5.66 -10.08 -2.97
N SER A 12 -4.34 -9.99 -3.02
CA SER A 12 -3.47 -10.63 -2.01
C SER A 12 -3.00 -9.68 -0.92
N VAL A 13 -3.06 -8.37 -1.17
CA VAL A 13 -2.73 -7.30 -0.23
C VAL A 13 -3.86 -6.28 -0.20
N GLU A 14 -4.28 -5.86 0.99
CA GLU A 14 -5.24 -4.79 1.19
C GLU A 14 -4.54 -3.51 1.65
N VAL A 15 -4.75 -2.41 0.93
CA VAL A 15 -4.22 -1.09 1.27
C VAL A 15 -5.37 -0.19 1.71
N ARG A 16 -5.26 0.38 2.92
CA ARG A 16 -6.29 1.16 3.59
C ARG A 16 -5.77 2.57 3.85
N ILE A 17 -6.53 3.57 3.43
CA ILE A 17 -6.32 4.99 3.72
C ILE A 17 -7.57 5.52 4.44
N PRO A 18 -7.71 5.30 5.76
CA PRO A 18 -8.90 5.72 6.49
C PRO A 18 -9.02 7.26 6.56
N PRO A 19 -10.26 7.80 6.56
CA PRO A 19 -11.53 7.12 6.30
C PRO A 19 -11.88 6.98 4.80
N TYR A 20 -10.97 7.36 3.89
CA TYR A 20 -11.30 7.63 2.50
C TYR A 20 -11.39 6.41 1.59
N ALA A 21 -10.56 5.39 1.77
CA ALA A 21 -10.50 4.27 0.82
C ALA A 21 -9.89 2.99 1.39
N ALA A 22 -10.26 1.87 0.79
CA ALA A 22 -9.54 0.60 0.87
C ALA A 22 -9.57 -0.09 -0.51
N ILE A 23 -8.44 -0.62 -0.96
CA ILE A 23 -8.33 -1.37 -2.23
C ILE A 23 -7.57 -2.67 -1.99
N GLN A 24 -7.77 -3.65 -2.87
CA GLN A 24 -6.91 -4.82 -2.92
C GLN A 24 -6.01 -4.78 -4.16
N ILE A 25 -4.76 -5.22 -3.99
CA ILE A 25 -3.71 -5.19 -5.01
C ILE A 25 -2.87 -6.47 -4.95
N ILE A 26 -1.93 -6.58 -5.88
CA ILE A 26 -0.91 -7.64 -6.00
C ILE A 26 -1.55 -9.01 -6.27
N THR A 27 -1.15 -9.62 -7.38
CA THR A 27 -1.58 -10.98 -7.74
C THR A 27 -1.07 -12.00 -6.73
N GLY A 28 -1.89 -12.98 -6.40
CA GLY A 28 -1.50 -14.04 -5.49
C GLY A 28 -2.68 -14.92 -5.17
N THR A 29 -2.43 -16.08 -4.55
CA THR A 29 -3.51 -16.94 -4.10
C THR A 29 -4.40 -16.17 -3.14
N SER A 30 -5.70 -16.14 -3.47
CA SER A 30 -6.71 -15.68 -2.53
C SER A 30 -6.58 -16.51 -1.26
N HIS A 31 -6.74 -15.85 -0.12
CA HIS A 31 -6.52 -16.49 1.16
C HIS A 31 -7.45 -17.68 1.32
N LYS A 32 -6.88 -18.84 1.71
CA LYS A 32 -7.70 -19.93 2.22
C LYS A 32 -8.31 -19.47 3.55
N ARG A 33 -9.53 -19.93 3.84
CA ARG A 33 -10.27 -19.58 5.06
C ARG A 33 -9.35 -19.68 6.30
N GLY A 34 -9.12 -18.56 6.98
CA GLY A 34 -8.35 -18.47 8.23
C GLY A 34 -7.04 -17.67 8.18
N THR A 35 -6.52 -17.32 6.99
CA THR A 35 -5.37 -16.40 6.90
C THR A 35 -5.86 -15.04 6.39
N PRO A 36 -5.72 -13.94 7.13
CA PRO A 36 -6.11 -12.62 6.63
C PRO A 36 -5.15 -12.16 5.51
N PRO A 37 -5.60 -11.32 4.56
CA PRO A 37 -4.72 -10.67 3.60
C PRO A 37 -3.60 -9.93 4.30
N ALA A 38 -2.45 -9.81 3.62
CA ALA A 38 -1.46 -8.85 4.06
C ALA A 38 -2.09 -7.46 4.00
N THR A 39 -1.94 -6.66 5.05
CA THR A 39 -2.60 -5.36 5.18
C THR A 39 -1.57 -4.26 5.27
N ILE A 40 -1.91 -3.13 4.67
CA ILE A 40 -1.16 -1.88 4.79
C ILE A 40 -2.17 -0.80 5.16
N GLU A 41 -1.92 -0.08 6.26
CA GLU A 41 -2.72 1.08 6.65
C GLU A 41 -1.83 2.32 6.73
N ILE A 42 -2.27 3.41 6.09
CA ILE A 42 -1.51 4.65 5.95
C ILE A 42 -2.45 5.84 6.11
N THR A 43 -2.00 6.91 6.78
CA THR A 43 -2.78 8.14 6.84
C THR A 43 -2.85 8.83 5.47
N PRO A 44 -3.89 9.63 5.20
CA PRO A 44 -4.06 10.30 3.90
C PRO A 44 -2.88 11.18 3.51
N ARG A 45 -2.29 11.91 4.48
CA ARG A 45 -1.14 12.79 4.26
C ARG A 45 0.08 11.99 3.83
N VAL A 46 0.45 10.98 4.61
CA VAL A 46 1.61 10.09 4.35
C VAL A 46 1.45 9.36 3.02
N TRP A 47 0.22 8.95 2.68
CA TRP A 47 -0.05 8.34 1.37
C TRP A 47 0.26 9.27 0.20
N ILE A 48 -0.09 10.55 0.30
CA ILE A 48 0.23 11.52 -0.77
C ILE A 48 1.74 11.71 -0.85
N GLU A 49 2.43 11.94 0.28
CA GLU A 49 3.89 12.10 0.32
C GLU A 49 4.62 10.90 -0.32
N LEU A 50 4.19 9.66 -0.01
CA LEU A 50 4.70 8.45 -0.65
C LEU A 50 4.37 8.38 -2.15
N ALA A 51 3.13 8.70 -2.52
CA ALA A 51 2.66 8.60 -3.90
C ALA A 51 3.40 9.57 -4.83
N ILE A 52 3.83 10.72 -4.31
CA ILE A 52 4.59 11.74 -5.06
C ILE A 52 6.11 11.66 -4.85
N GLY A 53 6.58 10.81 -3.93
CA GLY A 53 8.00 10.59 -3.68
C GLY A 53 8.67 11.60 -2.75
N GLU A 54 7.91 12.34 -1.95
CA GLU A 54 8.44 13.27 -0.92
C GLU A 54 9.10 12.51 0.25
N ILE A 55 8.59 11.32 0.59
CA ILE A 55 9.22 10.39 1.54
C ILE A 55 9.33 9.01 0.91
N SER A 56 10.36 8.25 1.31
CA SER A 56 10.52 6.87 0.86
C SER A 56 9.65 5.92 1.70
N TRP A 57 9.36 4.75 1.13
CA TRP A 57 8.63 3.69 1.83
C TRP A 57 9.37 3.22 3.09
N GLU A 58 10.68 3.01 2.97
CA GLU A 58 11.55 2.57 4.06
C GLU A 58 11.55 3.59 5.20
N LYS A 59 11.60 4.89 4.86
CA LYS A 59 11.54 5.95 5.87
C LYS A 59 10.19 5.98 6.58
N ALA A 60 9.09 5.85 5.84
CA ALA A 60 7.77 5.83 6.43
C ALA A 60 7.54 4.61 7.35
N LEU A 61 8.16 3.45 7.04
CA LEU A 61 8.16 2.29 7.93
C LEU A 61 9.01 2.52 9.18
N GLU A 62 10.24 3.03 9.01
CA GLU A 62 11.15 3.33 10.13
C GLU A 62 10.51 4.30 11.13
N ASP A 63 9.81 5.33 10.63
CA ASP A 63 9.14 6.35 11.45
C ASP A 63 7.78 5.89 12.01
N GLY A 64 7.35 4.65 11.70
CA GLY A 64 6.05 4.12 12.16
C GLY A 64 4.83 4.80 11.53
N LEU A 65 4.99 5.47 10.39
CA LEU A 65 3.93 6.17 9.66
C LEU A 65 3.05 5.22 8.83
N VAL A 66 3.53 3.99 8.61
CA VAL A 66 2.86 2.93 7.87
C VAL A 66 2.71 1.71 8.78
N LEU A 67 1.49 1.19 8.89
CA LEU A 67 1.21 -0.07 9.55
C LEU A 67 1.14 -1.18 8.49
N ALA A 68 2.24 -1.91 8.31
CA ALA A 68 2.33 -3.02 7.37
C ALA A 68 2.34 -4.37 8.11
N SER A 69 1.51 -5.32 7.68
CA SER A 69 1.41 -6.66 8.26
C SER A 69 1.29 -7.73 7.20
N GLY A 70 2.08 -8.79 7.34
CA GLY A 70 2.15 -9.93 6.42
C GLY A 70 3.28 -9.80 5.39
N LEU A 71 3.78 -10.95 4.91
CA LEU A 71 4.99 -11.05 4.08
C LEU A 71 4.95 -10.24 2.77
N ARG A 72 3.75 -9.95 2.26
CA ARG A 72 3.55 -9.22 0.99
C ARG A 72 3.22 -7.74 1.19
N ALA A 73 3.21 -7.24 2.43
CA ALA A 73 2.89 -5.84 2.74
C ALA A 73 4.08 -4.91 2.42
N ASP A 74 4.42 -4.80 1.15
CA ASP A 74 5.51 -3.94 0.65
C ASP A 74 5.05 -3.18 -0.60
N LEU A 75 5.10 -1.84 -0.53
CA LEU A 75 4.79 -0.95 -1.66
C LEU A 75 6.04 -0.31 -2.27
N SER A 76 7.23 -0.54 -1.72
CA SER A 76 8.48 0.05 -2.24
C SER A 76 8.65 -0.13 -3.76
N PRO A 77 8.30 -1.27 -4.39
CA PRO A 77 8.53 -1.45 -5.83
C PRO A 77 7.54 -0.66 -6.72
N TYR A 78 6.45 -0.16 -6.13
CA TYR A 78 5.35 0.46 -6.86
C TYR A 78 5.31 1.98 -6.70
N LEU A 79 6.03 2.52 -5.72
CA LEU A 79 6.14 3.93 -5.39
C LEU A 79 7.43 4.56 -6.00
N PRO A 80 7.42 5.87 -6.31
CA PRO A 80 6.26 6.76 -6.33
C PRO A 80 5.28 6.39 -7.45
N LEU A 81 4.03 6.83 -7.31
CA LEU A 81 2.97 6.58 -8.31
C LEU A 81 2.98 7.59 -9.44
N VAL A 82 3.44 8.81 -9.16
CA VAL A 82 3.64 9.86 -10.14
C VAL A 82 5.12 10.20 -10.20
N THR A 83 5.65 10.33 -11.42
CA THR A 83 7.03 10.73 -11.68
C THR A 83 7.01 12.06 -12.41
N GLY A 84 7.75 13.06 -11.93
CA GLY A 84 7.95 14.35 -12.61
C GLY A 84 7.01 15.49 -12.21
N LEU A 85 6.78 15.70 -10.91
CA LEU A 85 6.33 17.00 -10.40
C LEU A 85 7.49 18.01 -10.40
#